data_AF-A0A164K7I6-F1
#
_entry.id   AF-A0A164K7I6-F1
#
_cell.length_a   1.000
_cell.length_b   1.000
_cell.length_c   1.000
_cell.angle_alpha   90.00
_cell.angle_beta   90.00
_cell.angle_gamma   90.00
#
_symmetry.space_group_name_H-M   'P 1'
#
loop_
_entity.id
_entity.type
_entity.pdbx_description
1 polymer ?
#
loop_
_entity_poly.entity_id
_entity_poly.type
_entity_poly.pdbx_seq_one_letter_code
_entity_poly.pdbx_strand_id
1 'polypeptide(L)'
;MEPQEAVEAVRQYYRDPSNVYSIMPARVLAAVAELPPHASEARFRAFIRRWAEYPYSGQIQRLTGMEWWPTLPLPDGVRGDTAAERAYHVDELKAWVRDNWAEMKSRVLDSREPRSATTE
;
A
#
# COMPACT_ATOMS: atom_id res chain seq x y z
N MET A 1 28.03 32.38 -10.58
CA MET A 1 26.74 32.39 -9.86
C MET A 1 27.04 31.78 -8.52
N GLU A 2 27.09 32.60 -7.49
CA GLU A 2 27.47 32.14 -6.16
C GLU A 2 26.36 31.22 -5.62
N PRO A 3 26.68 30.09 -4.96
CA PRO A 3 25.68 29.15 -4.46
C PRO A 3 24.59 29.79 -3.58
N GLN A 4 24.92 30.88 -2.89
CA GLN A 4 23.98 31.65 -2.07
C GLN A 4 22.93 32.40 -2.89
N GLU A 5 23.29 32.97 -4.05
CA GLU A 5 22.33 33.65 -4.94
C GLU A 5 21.32 32.66 -5.51
N ALA A 6 21.77 31.46 -5.87
CA ALA A 6 20.89 30.40 -6.37
C ALA A 6 19.88 29.94 -5.31
N VAL A 7 20.30 29.79 -4.05
CA VAL A 7 19.41 29.41 -2.94
C VAL A 7 18.38 30.52 -2.66
N GLU A 8 18.80 31.78 -2.68
CA GLU A 8 17.92 32.92 -2.41
C GLU A 8 16.88 33.09 -3.54
N ALA A 9 17.29 32.93 -4.80
CA ALA A 9 16.40 32.94 -5.96
C ALA A 9 15.33 31.83 -5.89
N VAL A 10 15.72 30.61 -5.49
CA VAL A 10 14.77 29.50 -5.29
C VAL A 10 13.79 29.80 -4.16
N ARG A 11 14.25 30.36 -3.03
CA ARG A 11 13.37 30.75 -1.92
C ARG A 11 12.37 31.81 -2.33
N GLN A 12 12.81 32.80 -3.09
CA GLN A 12 11.95 33.88 -3.58
C GLN A 12 10.90 33.35 -4.56
N TYR A 13 11.28 32.41 -5.44
CA TYR A 13 10.38 31.71 -6.36
C TYR A 13 9.24 30.96 -5.66
N TYR A 14 9.52 30.24 -4.55
CA TYR A 14 8.49 29.52 -3.80
C TYR A 14 7.64 30.41 -2.88
N ARG A 15 8.11 31.62 -2.53
CA ARG A 15 7.35 32.60 -1.74
C ARG A 15 6.43 33.48 -2.56
N ASP A 16 6.62 33.55 -3.87
CA ASP A 16 5.79 34.36 -4.76
C ASP A 16 4.37 33.78 -4.85
N PRO A 17 3.35 34.48 -4.31
CA PRO A 17 1.96 34.01 -4.33
C PRO A 17 1.33 34.05 -5.72
N SER A 18 1.95 34.73 -6.70
CA SER A 18 1.52 34.76 -8.11
C SER A 18 2.09 33.61 -8.94
N ASN A 19 2.98 32.81 -8.35
CA ASN A 19 3.62 31.69 -9.03
C ASN A 19 2.63 30.53 -9.20
N VAL A 20 1.92 30.53 -10.33
CA VAL A 20 0.95 29.50 -10.76
C VAL A 20 1.60 28.11 -10.83
N TYR A 21 2.92 28.03 -11.00
CA TYR A 21 3.70 26.80 -11.09
C TYR A 21 4.38 26.40 -9.77
N SER A 22 4.12 27.10 -8.67
CA SER A 22 4.60 26.69 -7.36
C SER A 22 4.00 25.33 -7.02
N ILE A 23 4.82 24.28 -7.14
CA ILE A 23 4.45 22.94 -6.74
C ILE A 23 4.23 22.99 -5.23
N MET A 24 2.98 23.11 -4.79
CA MET A 24 2.62 23.07 -3.38
C MET A 24 2.89 21.65 -2.87
N PRO A 25 3.94 21.43 -2.05
CA PRO A 25 4.32 20.08 -1.65
C PRO A 25 3.18 19.38 -0.90
N ALA A 26 2.40 20.13 -0.11
CA ALA A 26 1.23 19.64 0.58
C ALA A 26 0.16 19.07 -0.37
N ARG A 27 -0.06 19.69 -1.54
CA ARG A 27 -1.04 19.23 -2.53
C ARG A 27 -0.57 17.96 -3.24
N VAL A 28 0.72 17.86 -3.53
CA VAL A 28 1.32 16.64 -4.08
C VAL A 28 1.21 15.50 -3.07
N LEU A 29 1.49 15.76 -1.79
CA LEU A 29 1.34 14.76 -0.73
C LEU A 29 -0.11 14.30 -0.55
N ALA A 30 -1.08 15.21 -0.62
CA ALA A 30 -2.51 14.88 -0.57
C ALA A 30 -2.92 13.99 -1.75
N ALA A 31 -2.54 14.36 -2.97
CA ALA A 31 -2.83 13.56 -4.16
C ALA A 31 -2.19 12.16 -4.09
N VAL A 32 -0.93 12.08 -3.62
CA VAL A 32 -0.24 10.80 -3.43
C VAL A 32 -0.89 9.97 -2.32
N ALA A 33 -1.44 10.58 -1.27
CA ALA A 33 -2.12 9.87 -0.18
C ALA A 33 -3.38 9.14 -0.68
N GLU A 34 -4.12 9.73 -1.63
CA GLU A 34 -5.36 9.20 -2.19
C GLU A 34 -5.15 8.07 -3.21
N LEU A 35 -3.93 7.86 -3.71
CA LEU A 35 -3.68 6.83 -4.71
C LEU A 35 -4.03 5.42 -4.20
N PRO A 36 -4.62 4.56 -5.04
CA PRO A 36 -4.98 3.22 -4.61
C PRO A 36 -3.74 2.33 -4.36
N PRO A 37 -3.88 1.22 -3.62
CA PRO A 37 -2.77 0.30 -3.34
C PRO A 37 -2.09 -0.26 -4.60
N HIS A 38 -2.83 -0.45 -5.69
CA HIS A 38 -2.33 -0.96 -6.97
C HIS A 38 -1.65 0.11 -7.84
N ALA A 39 -1.54 1.36 -7.39
CA ALA A 39 -0.92 2.44 -8.18
C ALA A 39 0.60 2.27 -8.31
N SER A 40 1.26 1.60 -7.36
CA SER A 40 2.68 1.25 -7.43
C SER A 40 3.01 0.09 -6.50
N GLU A 41 4.12 -0.60 -6.77
CA GLU A 41 4.63 -1.67 -5.90
C GLU A 41 4.88 -1.19 -4.47
N ALA A 42 5.40 0.02 -4.29
CA ALA A 42 5.67 0.58 -2.97
C ALA A 42 4.38 0.74 -2.15
N ARG A 43 3.28 1.16 -2.78
CA ARG A 43 1.97 1.29 -2.13
C ARG A 43 1.35 -0.07 -1.86
N PHE A 44 1.46 -1.00 -2.80
CA PHE A 44 1.00 -2.36 -2.60
C PHE A 44 1.69 -3.01 -1.40
N ARG A 45 3.02 -2.88 -1.31
CA ARG A 45 3.80 -3.34 -0.15
C ARG A 45 3.38 -2.68 1.16
N ALA A 46 3.13 -1.36 1.16
CA ALA A 46 2.66 -0.65 2.35
C ALA A 46 1.28 -1.13 2.79
N PHE A 47 0.36 -1.36 1.84
CA PHE A 47 -0.96 -1.91 2.09
C PHE A 47 -0.87 -3.31 2.72
N ILE A 48 -0.10 -4.21 2.12
CA ILE A 48 0.07 -5.58 2.61
C ILE A 48 0.69 -5.59 4.02
N ARG A 49 1.74 -4.80 4.27
CA ARG A 49 2.35 -4.69 5.61
C ARG A 49 1.34 -4.25 6.67
N ARG A 50 0.50 -3.27 6.36
CA ARG A 50 -0.52 -2.78 7.29
C ARG A 50 -1.59 -3.83 7.56
N TRP A 51 -2.09 -4.49 6.52
CA TRP A 51 -3.25 -5.38 6.63
C TRP A 51 -2.90 -6.81 7.05
N ALA A 52 -1.64 -7.24 6.90
CA ALA A 52 -1.16 -8.51 7.42
C ALA A 52 -1.19 -8.60 8.96
N GLU A 53 -1.31 -7.47 9.65
CA GLU A 53 -1.52 -7.43 11.11
C GLU A 53 -2.97 -7.77 11.52
N TYR A 54 -3.89 -7.89 10.57
CA TYR A 54 -5.33 -8.05 10.82
C TYR A 54 -5.90 -9.26 10.06
N PRO A 55 -5.73 -10.49 10.59
CA PRO A 55 -6.05 -11.73 9.86
C PRO A 55 -7.50 -11.85 9.43
N TYR A 56 -8.43 -11.25 10.19
CA TYR A 56 -9.87 -11.34 9.93
C TYR A 56 -10.43 -10.20 9.06
N SER A 57 -9.58 -9.30 8.56
CA SER A 57 -10.04 -8.08 7.86
C SER A 57 -10.62 -8.33 6.46
N GLY A 58 -10.17 -9.39 5.77
CA GLY A 58 -10.55 -9.67 4.38
C GLY A 58 -9.96 -8.69 3.34
N GLN A 59 -9.15 -7.71 3.75
CA GLN A 59 -8.70 -6.63 2.87
C GLN A 59 -7.70 -7.11 1.81
N ILE A 60 -6.80 -8.03 2.18
CA ILE A 60 -5.83 -8.62 1.25
C ILE A 60 -6.56 -9.46 0.21
N GLN A 61 -7.55 -10.25 0.65
CA GLN A 61 -8.37 -11.10 -0.23
C GLN A 61 -9.18 -10.27 -1.21
N ARG A 62 -9.83 -9.19 -0.75
CA ARG A 62 -10.58 -8.27 -1.63
C ARG A 62 -9.71 -7.61 -2.70
N LEU A 63 -8.47 -7.25 -2.35
CA LEU A 63 -7.57 -6.58 -3.29
C LEU A 63 -6.96 -7.57 -4.30
N THR A 64 -6.56 -8.76 -3.84
CA THR A 64 -5.80 -9.73 -4.64
C THR A 64 -6.67 -10.79 -5.32
N GLY A 65 -7.91 -10.97 -4.87
CA GLY A 65 -8.76 -12.11 -5.23
C GLY A 65 -8.24 -13.45 -4.73
N MET A 66 -7.18 -13.47 -3.91
CA MET A 66 -6.62 -14.69 -3.33
C MET A 66 -7.28 -14.98 -2.00
N GLU A 67 -7.49 -16.26 -1.70
CA GLU A 67 -8.09 -16.68 -0.44
C GLU A 67 -7.03 -17.12 0.56
N TRP A 68 -7.23 -16.69 1.80
CA TRP A 68 -6.51 -17.19 2.96
C TRP A 68 -7.53 -17.46 4.05
N TRP A 69 -7.35 -18.60 4.71
CA TRP A 69 -8.18 -19.05 5.81
C TRP A 69 -7.25 -19.44 6.97
N PRO A 70 -7.59 -19.09 8.22
CA PRO A 70 -6.80 -19.49 9.38
C PRO A 70 -6.78 -21.01 9.52
N THR A 71 -5.61 -21.58 9.89
CA THR A 71 -5.50 -23.01 10.13
C THR A 71 -6.27 -23.42 11.38
N LEU A 72 -7.12 -24.43 11.21
CA LEU A 72 -7.85 -25.10 12.29
C LEU A 72 -7.65 -26.62 12.18
N PRO A 73 -7.53 -27.36 13.29
CA PRO A 73 -7.54 -26.89 14.68
C PRO A 73 -6.30 -26.08 15.08
N LEU A 74 -6.49 -25.12 16.00
CA LEU A 74 -5.38 -24.41 16.63
C LEU A 74 -4.50 -25.37 17.47
N PRO A 75 -3.17 -25.15 17.52
CA PRO A 75 -2.25 -25.91 18.36
C PRO A 75 -2.60 -25.87 19.85
N ASP A 76 -2.19 -26.90 20.58
CA ASP A 76 -2.34 -26.96 22.04
C ASP A 76 -1.57 -25.80 22.69
N GLY A 77 -2.20 -25.17 23.70
CA GLY A 77 -1.65 -24.00 24.41
C GLY A 77 -1.92 -22.64 23.75
N VAL A 78 -2.44 -22.62 22.51
CA VAL A 78 -2.93 -21.40 21.85
C VAL A 78 -4.45 -21.28 21.97
N ARG A 79 -5.15 -22.42 21.87
CA ARG A 79 -6.60 -22.49 21.91
C ARG A 79 -7.17 -22.00 23.25
N GLY A 80 -8.13 -21.08 23.19
CA GLY A 80 -8.85 -20.54 24.35
C GLY A 80 -8.30 -19.22 24.87
N ASP A 81 -7.16 -18.73 24.36
CA ASP A 81 -6.65 -17.38 24.60
C ASP A 81 -6.70 -16.54 23.32
N THR A 82 -7.72 -15.70 23.21
CA THR A 82 -7.96 -14.81 22.06
C THR A 82 -6.72 -14.02 21.61
N ALA A 83 -5.86 -13.59 22.54
CA ALA A 83 -4.66 -12.84 22.19
C ALA A 83 -3.61 -13.76 21.54
N ALA A 84 -3.40 -14.95 22.09
CA ALA A 84 -2.51 -15.96 21.54
C ALA A 84 -3.01 -16.49 20.19
N GLU A 85 -4.31 -16.75 20.04
CA GLU A 85 -4.94 -17.18 18.78
C GLU A 85 -4.73 -16.14 17.68
N ARG A 86 -4.97 -14.86 18.01
CA ARG A 86 -4.77 -13.76 17.08
C ARG A 86 -3.30 -13.64 16.67
N ALA A 87 -2.36 -13.76 17.62
CA ALA A 87 -0.93 -13.69 17.33
C ALA A 87 -0.50 -14.81 16.37
N TYR A 88 -0.96 -16.04 16.63
CA TYR A 88 -0.72 -17.19 15.76
C TYR A 88 -1.22 -16.95 14.33
N HIS A 89 -2.46 -16.49 14.17
CA HIS A 89 -3.02 -16.20 12.84
C HIS A 89 -2.34 -15.03 12.12
N VAL A 90 -1.82 -14.04 12.85
CA VAL A 90 -1.03 -12.95 12.26
C VAL A 90 0.26 -13.50 11.67
N ASP A 91 0.96 -14.35 12.41
CA ASP A 91 2.22 -14.94 11.94
C ASP A 91 1.99 -15.88 10.75
N GLU A 92 0.91 -16.66 10.80
CA GLU A 92 0.48 -17.50 9.68
C GLU A 92 0.15 -16.66 8.44
N LEU A 93 -0.64 -15.59 8.58
CA LEU A 93 -0.96 -14.71 7.46
C LEU A 93 0.30 -14.06 6.87
N LYS A 94 1.23 -13.62 7.71
CA LYS A 94 2.52 -13.05 7.25
C LYS A 94 3.35 -14.08 6.49
N ALA A 95 3.37 -15.34 6.94
CA ALA A 95 4.02 -16.43 6.22
C ALA A 95 3.35 -16.67 4.86
N TRP A 96 2.02 -16.79 4.82
CA TRP A 96 1.27 -16.95 3.58
C TRP A 96 1.51 -15.81 2.59
N VAL A 97 1.50 -14.55 3.06
CA VAL A 97 1.81 -13.37 2.24
C VAL A 97 3.22 -13.47 1.65
N ARG A 98 4.23 -13.84 2.44
CA ARG A 98 5.61 -13.98 1.96
C ARG A 98 5.68 -15.04 0.87
N ASP A 99 5.05 -16.18 1.10
CA ASP A 99 5.13 -17.34 0.22
C ASP A 99 4.35 -17.12 -1.10
N ASN A 100 3.37 -16.22 -1.09
CA ASN A 100 2.54 -15.88 -2.25
C ASN A 100 2.83 -14.48 -2.83
N TRP A 101 3.90 -13.81 -2.39
CA TRP A 101 4.15 -12.40 -2.73
C TRP A 101 4.20 -12.13 -4.24
N ALA A 102 4.90 -12.98 -4.99
CA ALA A 102 5.05 -12.83 -6.43
C ALA A 102 3.71 -12.93 -7.17
N GLU A 103 2.88 -13.91 -6.80
CA GLU A 103 1.56 -14.12 -7.37
C GLU A 103 0.62 -12.95 -7.05
N MET A 104 0.58 -12.51 -5.78
CA MET A 104 -0.21 -11.35 -5.38
C MET A 104 0.18 -10.09 -6.16
N LYS A 105 1.49 -9.87 -6.33
CA LYS A 105 2.02 -8.72 -7.07
C LYS A 105 1.57 -8.77 -8.53
N SER A 106 1.71 -9.93 -9.19
CA SER A 106 1.26 -10.15 -10.57
C SER A 106 -0.24 -9.83 -10.71
N ARG A 107 -1.09 -10.39 -9.85
CA ARG A 107 -2.54 -10.17 -9.91
C ARG A 107 -2.97 -8.72 -9.71
N VAL A 108 -2.23 -7.95 -8.91
CA VAL A 108 -2.64 -6.58 -8.53
C VAL A 108 -2.02 -5.52 -9.43
N LEU A 109 -0.78 -5.71 -9.87
CA LEU A 109 -0.04 -4.71 -10.64
C LEU A 109 -0.06 -5.00 -12.15
N ASP A 110 -0.08 -6.27 -12.56
CA ASP A 110 0.03 -6.66 -13.98
C ASP A 110 -1.35 -6.84 -14.64
N SER A 111 -2.43 -6.92 -13.87
CA SER A 111 -3.82 -6.99 -14.36
C SER A 111 -4.34 -5.70 -15.02
N ARG A 112 -3.45 -4.74 -15.28
CA ARG A 112 -3.71 -3.56 -16.11
C ARG A 112 -3.53 -3.89 -17.59
N GLU A 113 -4.39 -4.72 -18.15
CA GLU A 113 -4.73 -4.53 -19.56
C GLU A 113 -5.56 -3.25 -19.70
N PRO A 114 -5.33 -2.43 -20.74
CA PRO A 114 -6.09 -1.20 -20.95
C PRO A 114 -7.55 -1.56 -21.24
N ARG A 115 -8.46 -1.16 -20.35
CA ARG A 115 -9.89 -1.04 -20.69
C ARG A 115 -10.03 0.11 -21.69
N SER A 116 -9.76 -0.18 -22.96
CA SER A 116 -10.00 0.71 -24.09
C SER A 116 -10.52 -0.13 -25.25
N ALA A 117 -11.82 -0.40 -25.26
CA ALA A 117 -12.64 -0.59 -26.46
C ALA A 117 -14.09 -0.89 -26.05
N THR A 118 -14.87 0.15 -25.80
CA THR A 118 -16.29 0.13 -26.18
C THR A 118 -16.64 1.54 -26.61
N THR A 119 -16.34 1.81 -27.87
CA THR A 119 -17.03 2.83 -28.65
C THR A 119 -18.10 2.05 -29.42
N GLU A 120 -19.34 2.17 -28.98
CA GLU A 120 -20.53 2.07 -29.83
C GLU A 120 -21.53 3.14 -29.38
#